data_AF-A0A3M4Y4V3-F1
#
_entry.id   AF-A0A3M4Y4V3-F1
#
_cell.length_a   1.000
_cell.length_b   1.000
_cell.length_c   1.000
_cell.angle_alpha   90.00
_cell.angle_beta   90.00
_cell.angle_gamma   90.00
#
_symmetry.space_group_name_H-M   'P 1'
#
loop_
_entity.id
_entity.type
_entity.pdbx_description
1 polymer ?
#
loop_
_entity_poly.entity_id
_entity_poly.type
_entity_poly.pdbx_seq_one_letter_code
_entity_poly.pdbx_strand_id
1 'polypeptide(L)'
;GLSSLNQFVDMKERAGRERVLLGLAFNQNRFDAALLSRFSRNLGEFSGYFEAFQRWSPEAFKTKLNAVLQQPGSLEVARLQRLGFDTPLGEPLNVKPEDWFNLSTARIDMMANVEAELGQNVVGLATDARSSAQNSLYVAVAIVVLMLIVVLWLASVIIRNIKVAVVDVNRTLMALSTRDLTARTRYVGKDEFGEISRNLDNMAQQISDVIRDIGSATAQVATAAEQSSAVALQTNQNVAQQRQGTDQVATAISEMSATVKDVARSTTDAAEMSQRVNNSTLQGKTE
;
A
#
# COMPACT_ATOMS: atom_id res chain seq x y z
N GLY A 1 31.41 31.02 18.62
CA GLY A 1 30.27 31.94 18.56
C GLY A 1 29.92 32.44 19.95
N LEU A 2 28.98 31.79 20.65
CA LEU A 2 28.50 32.25 21.97
C LEU A 2 29.60 32.24 23.04
N SER A 3 30.40 31.15 23.10
CA SER A 3 31.55 31.07 24.02
C SER A 3 32.56 32.19 23.74
N SER A 4 32.89 32.42 22.47
CA SER A 4 33.76 33.51 22.01
C SER A 4 33.25 34.89 22.47
N LEU A 5 31.94 35.15 22.31
CA LEU A 5 31.32 36.40 22.75
C LEU A 5 31.41 36.56 24.28
N ASN A 6 31.15 35.50 25.04
CA ASN A 6 31.23 35.55 26.50
C ASN A 6 32.66 35.85 26.98
N GLN A 7 33.67 35.16 26.44
CA GLN A 7 35.08 35.45 26.75
C GLN A 7 35.46 36.89 26.40
N PHE A 8 34.93 37.42 25.30
CA PHE A 8 35.20 38.80 24.88
C PHE A 8 34.57 39.84 25.79
N VAL A 9 33.31 39.64 26.20
CA VAL A 9 32.60 40.51 27.15
C VAL A 9 33.33 40.56 28.47
N ASP A 10 33.70 39.40 29.02
CA ASP A 10 34.47 39.31 30.26
C ASP A 10 35.83 39.99 30.14
N MET A 11 36.55 39.78 29.03
CA MET A 11 37.81 40.45 28.74
C MET A 11 37.64 41.98 28.71
N LYS A 12 36.61 42.49 28.01
CA LYS A 12 36.31 43.93 27.96
C LYS A 12 35.96 44.48 29.35
N GLU A 13 35.24 43.72 30.16
CA GLU A 13 34.93 44.10 31.54
C GLU A 13 36.20 44.22 32.39
N ARG A 14 37.18 43.32 32.25
CA ARG A 14 38.49 43.45 32.93
C ARG A 14 39.26 44.68 32.45
N ALA A 15 39.17 45.07 31.18
CA ALA A 15 39.73 46.32 30.69
C ALA A 15 39.03 47.56 31.33
N GLY A 16 37.72 47.47 31.56
CA GLY A 16 36.96 48.49 32.29
C GLY A 16 37.37 48.61 33.76
N ARG A 17 37.57 47.48 34.44
CA ARG A 17 38.09 47.44 35.83
C ARG A 17 39.52 47.97 35.90
N GLU A 18 40.36 47.61 34.94
CA GLU A 18 41.72 48.12 34.82
C GLU A 18 41.76 49.64 34.72
N ARG A 19 40.90 50.24 33.88
CA ARG A 19 40.78 51.70 33.77
C ARG A 19 40.59 52.36 35.12
N VAL A 20 39.75 51.78 35.98
CA VAL A 20 39.48 52.30 37.32
C VAL A 20 40.69 52.10 38.25
N LEU A 21 41.26 50.89 38.28
CA LEU A 21 42.38 50.56 39.16
C LEU A 21 43.63 51.41 38.88
N LEU A 22 44.02 51.51 37.61
CA LEU A 22 45.15 52.35 37.20
C LEU A 22 44.82 53.83 37.29
N GLY A 23 43.57 54.22 37.07
CA GLY A 23 43.11 55.60 37.28
C GLY A 23 43.30 56.07 38.72
N LEU A 24 43.02 55.19 39.69
CA LEU A 24 43.31 55.47 41.12
C LEU A 24 44.82 55.63 41.37
N ALA A 25 45.65 54.78 40.77
CA ALA A 25 47.10 54.85 40.92
C ALA A 25 47.67 56.16 40.37
N PHE A 26 47.26 56.55 39.17
CA PHE A 26 47.71 57.80 38.55
C PHE A 26 47.17 59.03 39.27
N ASN A 27 45.94 58.99 39.80
CA ASN A 27 45.39 60.10 40.58
C ASN A 27 46.13 60.28 41.92
N GLN A 28 46.54 59.18 42.56
CA GLN A 28 47.40 59.22 43.74
C GLN A 28 48.88 59.45 43.41
N ASN A 29 49.22 59.47 42.12
CA ASN A 29 50.57 59.52 41.56
C ASN A 29 51.52 58.44 42.09
N ARG A 30 51.03 57.29 42.57
CA ARG A 30 51.86 56.20 43.12
C ARG A 30 51.11 54.86 43.12
N PHE A 31 51.84 53.76 43.14
CA PHE A 31 51.28 52.45 43.51
C PHE A 31 51.55 52.12 44.97
N ASP A 32 50.50 51.69 45.67
CA ASP A 32 50.62 50.95 46.92
C ASP A 32 50.51 49.44 46.66
N ALA A 33 50.90 48.63 47.65
CA ALA A 33 50.93 47.18 47.54
C ALA A 33 49.53 46.58 47.31
N ALA A 34 48.48 47.19 47.88
CA ALA A 34 47.12 46.68 47.76
C ALA A 34 46.56 46.90 46.34
N LEU A 35 46.83 48.07 45.76
CA LEU A 35 46.41 48.45 44.42
C LEU A 35 47.16 47.66 43.36
N LEU A 36 48.48 47.48 43.52
CA LEU A 36 49.29 46.66 42.63
C LEU A 36 48.84 45.20 42.63
N SER A 37 48.49 44.64 43.80
CA SER A 37 47.95 43.28 43.92
C SER A 37 46.61 43.12 43.19
N ARG A 38 45.67 44.07 43.39
CA ARG A 38 44.36 44.07 42.69
C ARG A 38 44.53 44.22 41.17
N PHE A 39 45.44 45.11 40.74
CA PHE A 39 45.76 45.31 39.33
C PHE A 39 46.37 44.05 38.71
N SER A 40 47.37 43.44 39.36
CA SER A 40 48.00 42.20 38.91
C SER A 40 46.98 41.06 38.73
N ARG A 41 46.08 40.88 39.71
CA ARG A 41 45.00 39.90 39.59
C ARG A 41 44.08 40.18 38.39
N ASN A 42 43.64 41.43 38.22
CA ASN A 42 42.77 41.81 37.11
C ASN A 42 43.45 41.61 35.75
N LEU A 43 44.75 41.92 35.65
CA LEU A 43 45.53 41.73 34.43
C LEU A 43 45.72 40.24 34.11
N GLY A 44 45.92 39.40 35.12
CA GLY A 44 45.95 37.95 34.98
C GLY A 44 44.61 37.40 34.46
N GLU A 45 43.50 37.86 35.03
CA GLU A 45 42.15 37.50 34.56
C GLU A 45 41.93 37.97 33.11
N PHE A 46 42.28 39.21 32.77
CA PHE A 46 42.21 39.73 31.39
C PHE A 46 42.99 38.83 30.42
N SER A 47 44.22 38.46 30.79
CA SER A 47 45.08 37.60 29.96
C SER A 47 44.46 36.22 29.74
N GLY A 48 43.85 35.64 30.78
CA GLY A 48 43.12 34.37 30.67
C GLY A 48 41.95 34.43 29.69
N TYR A 49 41.13 35.47 29.76
CA TYR A 49 40.02 35.67 28.81
C TYR A 49 40.52 35.96 27.39
N PHE A 50 41.62 36.72 27.25
CA PHE A 50 42.26 36.97 25.96
C PHE A 50 42.75 35.68 25.30
N GLU A 51 43.47 34.83 26.03
CA GLU A 51 43.94 33.53 25.51
C GLU A 51 42.78 32.59 25.17
N ALA A 52 41.74 32.54 26.01
CA ALA A 52 40.54 31.77 25.73
C ALA A 52 39.83 32.28 24.46
N PHE A 53 39.72 33.60 24.29
CA PHE A 53 39.18 34.20 23.08
C PHE A 53 40.01 33.81 21.85
N GLN A 54 41.35 33.89 21.90
CA GLN A 54 42.23 33.50 20.79
C GLN A 54 42.12 32.01 20.44
N ARG A 55 41.81 31.14 21.42
CA ARG A 55 41.65 29.71 21.19
C ARG A 55 40.34 29.37 20.49
N TRP A 56 39.24 29.98 20.93
CA TRP A 56 37.88 29.51 20.59
C TRP A 56 37.11 30.42 19.62
N SER A 57 37.72 31.52 19.16
CA SER A 57 37.04 32.48 18.27
C SER A 57 37.34 32.25 16.79
N PRO A 58 36.47 32.70 15.87
CA PRO A 58 36.78 32.69 14.44
C PRO A 58 37.98 33.61 14.12
N GLU A 59 38.82 33.23 13.15
CA GLU A 59 40.02 33.98 12.76
C GLU A 59 39.76 35.45 12.41
N ALA A 60 38.61 35.75 11.80
CA ALA A 60 38.20 37.12 11.50
C ALA A 60 38.16 38.01 12.75
N PHE A 61 37.65 37.49 13.88
CA PHE A 61 37.54 38.24 15.12
C PHE A 61 38.84 38.26 15.93
N LYS A 62 39.67 37.21 15.82
CA LYS A 62 41.05 37.22 16.36
C LYS A 62 41.86 38.34 15.72
N THR A 63 41.79 38.44 14.39
CA THR A 63 42.49 39.47 13.62
C THR A 63 42.02 40.87 14.01
N LYS A 64 40.70 41.08 14.15
CA LYS A 64 40.14 42.36 14.59
C LYS A 64 40.59 42.76 15.99
N LEU A 65 40.55 41.84 16.96
CA LEU A 65 41.03 42.11 18.32
C LEU A 65 42.53 42.42 18.32
N ASN A 66 43.34 41.64 17.61
CA ASN A 66 44.77 41.90 17.48
C ASN A 66 45.06 43.28 16.88
N ALA A 67 44.30 43.68 15.86
CA ALA A 67 44.42 45.01 15.28
C ALA A 67 44.07 46.12 16.29
N VAL A 68 43.03 45.94 17.11
CA VAL A 68 42.69 46.87 18.20
C VAL A 68 43.84 46.98 19.22
N LEU A 69 44.46 45.87 19.60
CA LEU A 69 45.57 45.85 20.56
C LEU A 69 46.88 46.44 20.00
N GLN A 70 47.05 46.44 18.67
CA GLN A 70 48.21 47.03 17.99
C GLN A 70 48.05 48.52 17.67
N GLN A 71 46.86 49.12 17.91
CA GLN A 71 46.68 50.56 17.74
C GLN A 71 47.63 51.34 18.66
N PRO A 72 48.17 52.50 18.23
CA PRO A 72 49.13 53.28 19.03
C PRO A 72 48.65 53.57 20.45
N GLY A 73 47.37 53.93 20.63
CA GLY A 73 46.79 54.17 21.96
C GLY A 73 46.73 52.92 22.84
N SER A 74 46.47 51.75 22.26
CA SER A 74 46.47 50.47 22.98
C SER A 74 47.88 50.02 23.38
N LEU A 75 48.88 50.29 22.54
CA LEU A 75 50.28 50.06 22.86
C LEU A 75 50.75 50.98 24.00
N GLU A 76 50.29 52.23 24.02
CA GLU A 76 50.56 53.15 25.12
C GLU A 76 49.90 52.70 26.42
N VAL A 77 48.66 52.18 26.35
CA VAL A 77 48.02 51.53 27.51
C VAL A 77 48.88 50.36 28.02
N ALA A 78 49.41 49.51 27.14
CA ALA A 78 50.29 48.40 27.53
C ALA A 78 51.61 48.90 28.15
N ARG A 79 52.15 50.02 27.68
CA ARG A 79 53.32 50.68 28.27
C ARG A 79 53.02 51.19 29.69
N LEU A 80 51.86 51.83 29.88
CA LEU A 80 51.40 52.34 31.17
C LEU A 80 51.07 51.22 32.17
N GLN A 81 50.57 50.08 31.70
CA GLN A 81 50.43 48.87 32.52
C GLN A 81 51.79 48.39 33.06
N ARG A 82 52.82 48.34 32.20
CA ARG A 82 54.19 47.94 32.59
C ARG A 82 54.82 48.91 33.58
N LEU A 83 54.60 50.23 33.37
CA LEU A 83 55.09 51.26 34.29
C LEU A 83 54.68 51.01 35.74
N GLY A 84 53.47 50.47 35.98
CA GLY A 84 53.01 50.14 37.32
C GLY A 84 53.73 48.96 38.00
N PHE A 85 54.37 48.09 37.22
CA PHE A 85 55.22 47.00 37.74
C PHE A 85 56.70 47.41 37.82
N ASP A 86 57.16 48.27 36.91
CA ASP A 86 58.56 48.69 36.82
C ASP A 86 58.91 49.80 37.83
N THR A 87 57.92 50.58 38.27
CA THR A 87 58.11 51.67 39.24
C THR A 87 58.09 51.13 40.67
N PRO A 88 59.11 51.42 41.51
CA PRO A 88 59.10 51.03 42.92
C PRO A 88 57.87 51.56 43.67
N LEU A 89 57.38 50.80 44.65
CA LEU A 89 56.20 51.18 45.44
C LEU A 89 56.42 52.52 46.15
N GLY A 90 55.45 53.43 46.00
CA GLY A 90 55.48 54.77 46.59
C GLY A 90 56.17 55.86 45.76
N GLU A 91 56.90 55.50 44.69
CA GLU A 91 57.54 56.47 43.78
C GLU A 91 56.52 57.14 42.83
N PRO A 92 56.79 58.38 42.39
CA PRO A 92 55.87 59.13 41.54
C PRO A 92 55.77 58.56 40.12
N LEU A 93 54.55 58.33 39.66
CA LEU A 93 54.28 57.76 38.32
C LEU A 93 54.39 58.79 37.18
N ASN A 94 54.17 60.07 37.48
CA ASN A 94 54.27 61.19 36.54
C ASN A 94 53.40 61.04 35.28
N VAL A 95 52.24 60.39 35.41
CA VAL A 95 51.26 60.21 34.34
C VAL A 95 50.01 61.01 34.70
N LYS A 96 49.49 61.79 33.75
CA LYS A 96 48.23 62.51 33.97
C LYS A 96 47.05 61.52 33.97
N PRO A 97 46.18 61.55 34.99
CA PRO A 97 45.02 60.66 35.06
C PRO A 97 44.08 60.80 33.85
N GLU A 98 43.95 62.02 33.31
CA GLU A 98 43.13 62.32 32.13
C GLU A 98 43.65 61.60 30.87
N ASP A 99 44.97 61.59 30.66
CA ASP A 99 45.60 60.91 29.51
C ASP A 99 45.34 59.40 29.57
N TRP A 100 45.51 58.80 30.75
CA TRP A 100 45.17 57.39 30.98
C TRP A 100 43.69 57.11 30.73
N PHE A 101 42.81 57.96 31.27
CA PHE A 101 41.36 57.77 31.13
C PHE A 101 40.93 57.83 29.66
N ASN A 102 41.47 58.77 28.88
CA ASN A 102 41.19 58.91 27.46
C ASN A 102 41.71 57.72 26.65
N LEU A 103 42.95 57.29 26.88
CA LEU A 103 43.56 56.15 26.19
C LEU A 103 42.82 54.84 26.46
N SER A 104 42.52 54.56 27.73
CA SER A 104 41.81 53.36 28.14
C SER A 104 40.35 53.35 27.65
N THR A 105 39.68 54.50 27.63
CA THR A 105 38.33 54.64 27.07
C THR A 105 38.33 54.37 25.57
N ALA A 106 39.24 54.98 24.81
CA ALA A 106 39.37 54.73 23.37
C ALA A 106 39.61 53.25 23.05
N ARG A 107 40.46 52.56 23.84
CA ARG A 107 40.65 51.10 23.69
C ARG A 107 39.38 50.31 23.96
N ILE A 108 38.65 50.64 25.04
CA ILE A 108 37.39 49.96 25.39
C ILE A 108 36.34 50.19 24.31
N ASP A 109 36.25 51.38 23.73
CA ASP A 109 35.32 51.70 22.64
C ASP A 109 35.62 50.88 21.38
N MET A 110 36.91 50.75 21.03
CA MET A 110 37.33 49.87 19.93
C MET A 110 36.99 48.40 20.22
N MET A 111 37.17 47.93 21.46
CA MET A 111 36.74 46.59 21.86
C MET A 111 35.21 46.44 21.78
N ALA A 112 34.45 47.46 22.17
CA ALA A 112 32.99 47.45 22.09
C ALA A 112 32.49 47.29 20.64
N ASN A 113 33.18 47.88 19.67
CA ASN A 113 32.87 47.67 18.25
C ASN A 113 33.08 46.20 17.84
N VAL A 114 34.19 45.58 18.25
CA VAL A 114 34.45 44.15 17.97
C VAL A 114 33.40 43.26 18.64
N GLU A 115 32.97 43.57 19.85
CA GLU A 115 31.88 42.86 20.54
C GLU A 115 30.55 42.98 19.79
N ALA A 116 30.19 44.18 19.33
CA ALA A 116 28.96 44.41 18.60
C ALA A 116 28.92 43.59 17.30
N GLU A 117 30.02 43.58 16.55
CA GLU A 117 30.15 42.77 15.34
C GLU A 117 30.10 41.26 15.63
N LEU A 118 30.74 40.81 16.71
CA LEU A 118 30.70 39.42 17.14
C LEU A 118 29.29 39.00 17.57
N GLY A 119 28.57 39.87 18.26
CA GLY A 119 27.17 39.70 18.62
C GLY A 119 26.27 39.55 17.39
N GLN A 120 26.42 40.43 16.40
CA GLN A 120 25.69 40.34 15.13
C GLN A 120 25.99 39.03 14.39
N ASN A 121 27.24 38.58 14.37
CA ASN A 121 27.60 37.30 13.75
C ASN A 121 26.95 36.10 14.44
N VAL A 122 26.89 36.08 15.77
CA VAL A 122 26.21 35.03 16.53
C VAL A 122 24.71 35.01 16.21
N VAL A 123 24.06 36.18 16.14
CA VAL A 123 22.65 36.29 15.76
C VAL A 123 22.42 35.79 14.33
N GLY A 124 23.27 36.20 13.38
CA GLY A 124 23.19 35.77 11.97
C GLY A 124 23.30 34.25 11.82
N LEU A 125 24.28 33.63 12.48
CA LEU A 125 24.43 32.18 12.48
C LEU A 125 23.21 31.46 13.07
N ALA A 126 22.60 32.02 14.13
CA ALA A 126 21.40 31.47 14.72
C ALA A 126 20.17 31.60 13.80
N THR A 127 20.02 32.73 13.10
CA THR A 127 18.94 32.92 12.13
C THR A 127 19.08 32.03 10.90
N ASP A 128 20.31 31.85 10.41
CA ASP A 128 20.60 30.99 9.26
C ASP A 128 20.35 29.52 9.59
N ALA A 129 20.83 29.08 10.77
CA ALA A 129 20.54 27.74 11.27
C ALA A 129 19.03 27.49 11.42
N ARG A 130 18.29 28.48 11.95
CA ARG A 130 16.82 28.41 12.07
C ARG A 130 16.15 28.34 10.69
N SER A 131 16.55 29.18 9.75
CA SER A 131 15.97 29.21 8.40
C SER A 131 16.24 27.90 7.65
N SER A 132 17.47 27.37 7.74
CA SER A 132 17.83 26.07 7.17
C SER A 132 17.02 24.92 7.78
N ALA A 133 16.83 24.94 9.11
CA ALA A 133 15.98 23.96 9.79
C ALA A 133 14.51 24.07 9.37
N GLN A 134 13.97 25.28 9.20
CA GLN A 134 12.61 25.50 8.73
C GLN A 134 12.42 25.03 7.28
N ASN A 135 13.36 25.34 6.38
CA ASN A 135 13.32 24.87 5.00
C ASN A 135 13.38 23.33 4.93
N SER A 136 14.27 22.73 5.72
CA SER A 136 14.37 21.26 5.83
C SER A 136 13.06 20.65 6.34
N LEU A 137 12.40 21.29 7.32
CA LEU A 137 11.09 20.88 7.82
C LEU A 137 10.01 20.98 6.73
N TYR A 138 9.95 22.08 5.97
CA TYR A 138 8.97 22.24 4.89
C TYR A 138 9.16 21.21 3.78
N VAL A 139 10.41 20.93 3.39
CA VAL A 139 10.74 19.88 2.43
C VAL A 139 10.31 18.50 2.96
N ALA A 140 10.60 18.19 4.22
CA ALA A 140 10.19 16.92 4.83
C ALA A 140 8.65 16.79 4.87
N VAL A 141 7.94 17.84 5.28
CA VAL A 141 6.46 17.86 5.28
C VAL A 141 5.91 17.71 3.86
N ALA A 142 6.47 18.40 2.86
CA ALA A 142 6.05 18.28 1.47
C ALA A 142 6.23 16.85 0.93
N ILE A 143 7.33 16.19 1.25
CA ILE A 143 7.58 14.78 0.88
C ILE A 143 6.54 13.86 1.53
N VAL A 144 6.27 14.03 2.83
CA VAL A 144 5.27 13.22 3.55
C VAL A 144 3.87 13.41 2.94
N VAL A 145 3.47 14.66 2.65
CA VAL A 145 2.18 14.96 2.02
C VAL A 145 2.11 14.33 0.62
N LEU A 146 3.18 14.43 -0.18
CA LEU A 146 3.23 13.83 -1.51
C LEU A 146 3.13 12.29 -1.44
N MET A 147 3.83 11.65 -0.51
CA MET A 147 3.71 10.20 -0.28
C MET A 147 2.27 9.82 0.12
N LEU A 148 1.63 10.58 1.01
CA LEU A 148 0.24 10.34 1.40
C LEU A 148 -0.71 10.44 0.20
N ILE A 149 -0.54 11.45 -0.66
CA ILE A 149 -1.34 11.60 -1.88
C ILE A 149 -1.16 10.40 -2.81
N VAL A 150 0.09 9.95 -3.03
CA VAL A 150 0.39 8.79 -3.87
C VAL A 150 -0.23 7.51 -3.31
N VAL A 151 -0.12 7.28 -1.99
CA VAL A 151 -0.73 6.11 -1.32
C VAL A 151 -2.24 6.14 -1.45
N LEU A 152 -2.89 7.28 -1.19
CA LEU A 152 -4.35 7.42 -1.32
C LEU A 152 -4.81 7.23 -2.75
N TRP A 153 -4.06 7.76 -3.72
CA TRP A 153 -4.35 7.59 -5.15
C TRP A 153 -4.25 6.12 -5.56
N LEU A 154 -3.16 5.43 -5.19
CA LEU A 154 -2.96 4.02 -5.52
C LEU A 154 -4.02 3.13 -4.86
N ALA A 155 -4.32 3.38 -3.57
CA ALA A 155 -5.39 2.68 -2.85
C ALA A 155 -6.75 2.87 -3.54
N SER A 156 -7.06 4.10 -3.98
CA SER A 156 -8.31 4.40 -4.69
C SER A 156 -8.41 3.62 -6.02
N VAL A 157 -7.32 3.56 -6.80
CA VAL A 157 -7.26 2.81 -8.05
C VAL A 157 -7.47 1.32 -7.81
N ILE A 158 -6.78 0.74 -6.83
CA ILE A 158 -6.90 -0.69 -6.48
C ILE A 158 -8.33 -1.02 -6.04
N ILE A 159 -8.88 -0.25 -5.10
CA ILE A 159 -10.25 -0.46 -4.58
C ILE A 159 -11.28 -0.36 -5.72
N ARG A 160 -11.13 0.61 -6.62
CA ARG A 160 -12.03 0.77 -7.76
C ARG A 160 -11.97 -0.43 -8.69
N ASN A 161 -10.79 -0.91 -9.04
CA ASN A 161 -10.61 -2.06 -9.93
C ASN A 161 -11.21 -3.33 -9.32
N ILE A 162 -10.92 -3.60 -8.05
CA ILE A 162 -11.52 -4.73 -7.31
C ILE A 162 -13.04 -4.62 -7.29
N LYS A 163 -13.58 -3.44 -6.97
CA LYS A 163 -15.03 -3.24 -6.87
C LYS A 163 -15.73 -3.49 -8.21
N VAL A 164 -15.17 -3.03 -9.33
CA VAL A 164 -15.73 -3.28 -10.66
C VAL A 164 -15.76 -4.78 -10.96
N ALA A 165 -14.65 -5.48 -10.71
CA ALA A 165 -14.56 -6.91 -10.95
C ALA A 165 -15.53 -7.71 -10.07
N VAL A 166 -15.54 -7.45 -8.76
CA VAL A 166 -16.40 -8.15 -7.79
C VAL A 166 -17.88 -7.93 -8.09
N VAL A 167 -18.28 -6.69 -8.42
CA VAL A 167 -19.69 -6.39 -8.75
C VAL A 167 -20.12 -7.11 -10.02
N ASP A 168 -19.26 -7.19 -11.03
CA ASP A 168 -19.58 -7.84 -12.31
C ASP A 168 -19.69 -9.37 -12.17
N VAL A 169 -18.75 -9.98 -11.46
CA VAL A 169 -18.79 -11.42 -11.14
C VAL A 169 -20.02 -11.75 -10.30
N ASN A 170 -20.31 -10.96 -9.26
CA ASN A 170 -21.49 -11.18 -8.40
C ASN A 170 -22.80 -11.02 -9.19
N ARG A 171 -22.89 -9.99 -10.04
CA ARG A 171 -24.05 -9.79 -10.92
C ARG A 171 -24.29 -11.00 -11.82
N THR A 172 -23.22 -11.55 -12.40
CA THR A 172 -23.32 -12.73 -13.28
C THR A 172 -23.75 -13.95 -12.48
N LEU A 173 -23.15 -14.20 -11.31
CA LEU A 173 -23.56 -15.28 -10.40
C LEU A 173 -25.04 -15.18 -10.00
N MET A 174 -25.54 -13.98 -9.69
CA MET A 174 -26.96 -13.78 -9.38
C MET A 174 -27.85 -14.16 -10.58
N ALA A 175 -27.48 -13.77 -11.80
CA ALA A 175 -28.23 -14.15 -13.00
C ALA A 175 -28.24 -15.67 -13.24
N LEU A 176 -27.09 -16.34 -13.07
CA LEU A 176 -27.03 -17.81 -13.15
C LEU A 176 -27.93 -18.45 -12.08
N SER A 177 -27.96 -17.90 -10.86
CA SER A 177 -28.81 -18.42 -9.76
C SER A 177 -30.31 -18.30 -10.07
N THR A 178 -30.71 -17.32 -10.90
CA THR A 178 -32.09 -17.14 -11.38
C THR A 178 -32.37 -17.91 -12.67
N ARG A 179 -31.49 -18.86 -13.04
CA ARG A 179 -31.58 -19.73 -14.24
C ARG A 179 -31.33 -19.00 -15.57
N ASP A 180 -30.80 -17.78 -15.54
CA ASP A 180 -30.31 -17.13 -16.76
C ASP A 180 -28.87 -17.60 -17.05
N LEU A 181 -28.77 -18.68 -17.83
CA LEU A 181 -27.50 -19.23 -18.30
C LEU A 181 -26.94 -18.49 -19.51
N THR A 182 -27.58 -17.41 -19.98
CA THR A 182 -27.09 -16.56 -21.07
C THR A 182 -26.24 -15.40 -20.56
N ALA A 183 -26.32 -15.08 -19.26
CA ALA A 183 -25.50 -14.07 -18.62
C ALA A 183 -24.01 -14.42 -18.70
N ARG A 184 -23.19 -13.43 -19.03
CA ARG A 184 -21.73 -13.53 -19.11
C ARG A 184 -21.09 -12.34 -18.41
N THR A 185 -19.90 -12.56 -17.88
CA THR A 185 -19.09 -11.49 -17.28
C THR A 185 -18.66 -10.47 -18.33
N ARG A 186 -18.55 -9.20 -17.91
CA ARG A 186 -18.03 -8.09 -18.71
C ARG A 186 -16.62 -7.68 -18.30
N TYR A 187 -16.17 -8.11 -17.12
CA TYR A 187 -14.84 -7.80 -16.63
C TYR A 187 -13.77 -8.48 -17.48
N VAL A 188 -12.90 -7.67 -18.11
CA VAL A 188 -11.75 -8.15 -18.90
C VAL A 188 -10.47 -7.75 -18.20
N GLY A 189 -9.96 -8.66 -17.36
CA GLY A 189 -8.70 -8.52 -16.64
C GLY A 189 -7.67 -9.58 -17.04
N LYS A 190 -6.39 -9.24 -16.85
CA LYS A 190 -5.27 -10.21 -16.86
C LYS A 190 -4.89 -10.67 -15.45
N ASP A 191 -5.64 -10.23 -14.45
CA ASP A 191 -5.50 -10.59 -13.04
C ASP A 191 -6.38 -11.82 -12.70
N GLU A 192 -6.36 -12.19 -11.42
CA GLU A 192 -7.10 -13.32 -10.87
C GLU A 192 -8.61 -13.17 -11.09
N PHE A 193 -9.14 -11.95 -11.06
CA PHE A 193 -10.56 -11.71 -11.34
C PHE A 193 -10.92 -11.94 -12.80
N GLY A 194 -10.01 -11.66 -13.74
CA GLY A 194 -10.21 -11.97 -15.15
C GLY A 194 -10.23 -13.48 -15.40
N GLU A 195 -9.42 -14.24 -14.67
CA GLU A 195 -9.45 -15.70 -14.70
C GLU A 195 -10.75 -16.25 -14.12
N ILE A 196 -11.19 -15.76 -12.94
CA ILE A 196 -12.47 -16.13 -12.34
C ILE A 196 -13.63 -15.84 -13.30
N SER A 197 -13.60 -14.68 -13.97
CA SER A 197 -14.63 -14.28 -14.93
C SER A 197 -14.74 -15.25 -16.10
N ARG A 198 -13.60 -15.62 -16.72
CA ARG A 198 -13.56 -16.63 -17.80
C ARG A 198 -14.03 -18.01 -17.34
N ASN A 199 -13.61 -18.44 -16.15
CA ASN A 199 -14.00 -19.73 -15.59
C ASN A 199 -15.50 -19.79 -15.29
N LEU A 200 -16.07 -18.69 -14.80
CA LEU A 200 -17.51 -18.54 -14.57
C LEU A 200 -18.30 -18.63 -15.89
N ASP A 201 -17.85 -17.94 -16.93
CA ASP A 201 -18.48 -17.99 -18.25
C ASP A 201 -18.43 -19.38 -18.88
N ASN A 202 -17.30 -20.08 -18.74
CA ASN A 202 -17.15 -21.47 -19.19
C ASN A 202 -18.10 -22.41 -18.44
N MET A 203 -18.24 -22.24 -17.12
CA MET A 203 -19.20 -23.02 -16.33
C MET A 203 -20.64 -22.76 -16.76
N ALA A 204 -21.01 -21.49 -16.99
CA ALA A 204 -22.34 -21.14 -17.50
C ALA A 204 -22.63 -21.81 -18.85
N GLN A 205 -21.63 -21.84 -19.74
CA GLN A 205 -21.75 -22.51 -21.04
C GLN A 205 -21.94 -24.02 -20.89
N GLN A 206 -21.14 -24.69 -20.06
CA GLN A 206 -21.27 -26.14 -19.84
C GLN A 206 -22.63 -26.51 -19.27
N ILE A 207 -23.16 -25.72 -18.31
CA ILE A 207 -24.51 -25.96 -17.78
C ILE A 207 -25.56 -25.76 -18.88
N SER A 208 -25.42 -24.73 -19.72
CA SER A 208 -26.33 -24.49 -20.85
C SER A 208 -26.32 -25.65 -21.85
N ASP A 209 -25.15 -26.21 -22.15
CA ASP A 209 -25.02 -27.34 -23.06
C ASP A 209 -25.68 -28.60 -22.49
N VAL A 210 -25.47 -28.89 -21.20
CA VAL A 210 -26.15 -29.99 -20.50
C VAL A 210 -27.68 -29.86 -20.55
N ILE A 211 -28.21 -28.65 -20.32
CA ILE A 211 -29.66 -28.41 -20.42
C ILE A 211 -30.17 -28.64 -21.85
N ARG A 212 -29.39 -28.26 -22.87
CA ARG A 212 -29.74 -28.50 -24.28
C ARG A 212 -29.77 -29.99 -24.60
N ASP A 213 -28.80 -30.75 -24.09
CA ASP A 213 -28.72 -32.20 -24.29
C ASP A 213 -29.89 -32.92 -23.60
N ILE A 214 -30.27 -32.50 -22.39
CA ILE A 214 -31.47 -33.01 -21.70
C ILE A 214 -32.73 -32.71 -22.52
N GLY A 215 -32.84 -31.52 -23.10
CA GLY A 215 -33.97 -31.16 -23.97
C GLY A 215 -34.05 -32.05 -25.21
N SER A 216 -32.92 -32.31 -25.87
CA SER A 216 -32.82 -33.23 -27.01
C SER A 216 -33.19 -34.67 -26.64
N ALA A 217 -32.66 -35.18 -25.53
CA ALA A 217 -32.98 -36.52 -25.04
C ALA A 217 -34.48 -36.66 -24.70
N THR A 218 -35.07 -35.63 -24.08
CA THR A 218 -36.51 -35.61 -23.78
C THR A 218 -37.36 -35.64 -25.04
N ALA A 219 -36.98 -34.90 -26.09
CA ALA A 219 -37.67 -34.92 -27.37
C ALA A 219 -37.59 -36.30 -28.07
N GLN A 220 -36.45 -36.98 -27.97
CA GLN A 220 -36.29 -38.35 -28.48
C GLN A 220 -37.20 -39.33 -27.72
N VAL A 221 -37.26 -39.22 -26.39
CA VAL A 221 -38.16 -40.04 -25.56
C VAL A 221 -39.63 -39.78 -25.93
N ALA A 222 -40.04 -38.52 -26.12
CA ALA A 222 -41.39 -38.19 -26.56
C ALA A 222 -41.73 -38.81 -27.92
N THR A 223 -40.81 -38.71 -28.88
CA THR A 223 -40.97 -39.33 -30.22
C THR A 223 -41.08 -40.85 -30.13
N ALA A 224 -40.23 -41.49 -29.32
CA ALA A 224 -40.28 -42.94 -29.12
C ALA A 224 -41.59 -43.39 -28.44
N ALA A 225 -42.12 -42.59 -27.52
CA ALA A 225 -43.41 -42.85 -26.89
C ALA A 225 -44.58 -42.76 -27.90
N GLU A 226 -44.57 -41.77 -28.80
CA GLU A 226 -45.56 -41.66 -29.89
C GLU A 226 -45.49 -42.87 -30.83
N GLN A 227 -44.28 -43.28 -31.23
CA GLN A 227 -44.08 -44.48 -32.06
C GLN A 227 -44.58 -45.74 -31.35
N SER A 228 -44.27 -45.90 -30.06
CA SER A 228 -44.74 -47.03 -29.26
C SER A 228 -46.27 -47.07 -29.17
N SER A 229 -46.91 -45.91 -29.01
CA SER A 229 -48.37 -45.78 -29.04
C SER A 229 -48.96 -46.21 -30.39
N ALA A 230 -48.36 -45.78 -31.50
CA ALA A 230 -48.78 -46.18 -32.84
C ALA A 230 -48.64 -47.70 -33.07
N VAL A 231 -47.52 -48.29 -32.64
CA VAL A 231 -47.29 -49.75 -32.72
C VAL A 231 -48.29 -50.52 -31.86
N ALA A 232 -48.62 -50.03 -30.66
CA ALA A 232 -49.63 -50.64 -29.80
C ALA A 232 -51.03 -50.61 -30.46
N LEU A 233 -51.39 -49.49 -31.12
CA LEU A 233 -52.64 -49.37 -31.86
C LEU A 233 -52.71 -50.38 -33.03
N GLN A 234 -51.64 -50.47 -33.81
CA GLN A 234 -51.54 -51.43 -34.92
C GLN A 234 -51.58 -52.88 -34.42
N THR A 235 -50.92 -53.17 -33.31
CA THR A 235 -50.94 -54.50 -32.68
C THR A 235 -52.37 -54.87 -32.27
N ASN A 236 -53.12 -53.96 -31.66
CA ASN A 236 -54.53 -54.18 -31.33
C ASN A 236 -55.39 -54.49 -32.57
N GLN A 237 -55.15 -53.81 -33.70
CA GLN A 237 -55.84 -54.08 -34.96
C GLN A 237 -55.49 -55.47 -35.51
N ASN A 238 -54.20 -55.84 -35.51
CA ASN A 238 -53.75 -57.16 -35.97
C ASN A 238 -54.33 -58.28 -35.09
N VAL A 239 -54.38 -58.09 -33.77
CA VAL A 239 -55.01 -59.05 -32.83
C VAL A 239 -56.50 -59.20 -33.12
N ALA A 240 -57.21 -58.12 -33.46
CA ALA A 240 -58.61 -58.19 -33.86
C ALA A 240 -58.81 -58.98 -35.17
N GLN A 241 -57.95 -58.75 -36.17
CA GLN A 241 -57.97 -59.53 -37.42
C GLN A 241 -57.63 -61.01 -37.19
N GLN A 242 -56.63 -61.30 -36.35
CA GLN A 242 -56.26 -62.67 -35.99
C GLN A 242 -57.39 -63.39 -35.26
N ARG A 243 -58.12 -62.70 -34.37
CA ARG A 243 -59.32 -63.25 -33.73
C ARG A 243 -60.37 -63.64 -34.78
N GLN A 244 -60.66 -62.75 -35.73
CA GLN A 244 -61.60 -63.05 -36.82
C GLN A 244 -61.14 -64.26 -37.67
N GLY A 245 -59.85 -64.34 -38.00
CA GLY A 245 -59.29 -65.49 -38.70
C GLY A 245 -59.41 -66.79 -37.90
N THR A 246 -59.23 -66.72 -36.59
CA THR A 246 -59.41 -67.86 -35.68
C THR A 246 -60.87 -68.31 -35.64
N ASP A 247 -61.84 -67.39 -35.61
CA ASP A 247 -63.28 -67.69 -35.67
C ASP A 247 -63.66 -68.37 -36.99
N GLN A 248 -63.09 -67.90 -38.11
CA GLN A 248 -63.25 -68.55 -39.42
C GLN A 248 -62.66 -69.96 -39.46
N VAL A 249 -61.45 -70.15 -38.93
CA VAL A 249 -60.83 -71.48 -38.83
C VAL A 249 -61.67 -72.40 -37.94
N ALA A 250 -62.21 -71.91 -36.82
CA ALA A 250 -63.10 -72.68 -35.96
C ALA A 250 -64.38 -73.10 -36.70
N THR A 251 -64.95 -72.21 -37.52
CA THR A 251 -66.11 -72.52 -38.38
C THR A 251 -65.74 -73.57 -39.42
N ALA A 252 -64.61 -73.42 -40.12
CA ALA A 252 -64.13 -74.40 -41.09
C ALA A 252 -63.86 -75.78 -40.45
N ILE A 253 -63.30 -75.82 -39.23
CA ILE A 253 -63.14 -77.06 -38.46
C ILE A 253 -64.51 -77.68 -38.12
N SER A 254 -65.50 -76.86 -37.79
CA SER A 254 -66.87 -77.33 -37.53
C SER A 254 -67.51 -77.95 -38.78
N GLU A 255 -67.43 -77.27 -39.92
CA GLU A 255 -67.90 -77.79 -41.22
C GLU A 255 -67.14 -79.04 -41.66
N MET A 256 -65.81 -79.05 -41.48
CA MET A 256 -64.96 -80.20 -41.80
C MET A 256 -65.28 -81.38 -40.89
N SER A 257 -65.57 -81.16 -39.61
CA SER A 257 -66.01 -82.20 -38.68
C SER A 257 -67.37 -82.79 -39.10
N ALA A 258 -68.31 -81.94 -39.56
CA ALA A 258 -69.57 -82.39 -40.13
C ALA A 258 -69.34 -83.23 -41.39
N THR A 259 -68.47 -82.78 -42.29
CA THR A 259 -68.10 -83.51 -43.51
C THR A 259 -67.47 -84.86 -43.20
N VAL A 260 -66.54 -84.92 -42.24
CA VAL A 260 -65.93 -86.19 -41.78
C VAL A 260 -67.00 -87.12 -41.22
N LYS A 261 -67.99 -86.60 -40.48
CA LYS A 261 -69.13 -87.38 -39.98
C LYS A 261 -70.00 -87.93 -41.12
N ASP A 262 -70.25 -87.13 -42.15
CA ASP A 262 -71.00 -87.54 -43.34
C ASP A 262 -70.24 -88.59 -44.16
N VAL A 263 -68.92 -88.43 -44.34
CA VAL A 263 -68.06 -89.42 -44.99
C VAL A 263 -68.02 -90.73 -44.20
N ALA A 264 -67.89 -90.66 -42.87
CA ALA A 264 -67.93 -91.85 -42.02
C ALA A 264 -69.27 -92.58 -42.17
N ARG A 265 -70.39 -91.85 -42.14
CA ARG A 265 -71.73 -92.41 -42.37
C ARG A 265 -71.85 -93.04 -43.76
N SER A 266 -71.41 -92.37 -44.81
CA SER A 266 -71.44 -92.90 -46.18
C SER A 266 -70.57 -94.15 -46.33
N THR A 267 -69.46 -94.23 -45.60
CA THR A 267 -68.58 -95.42 -45.57
C THR A 267 -69.28 -96.59 -44.85
N THR A 268 -69.99 -96.32 -43.75
CA THR A 268 -70.84 -97.31 -43.08
C THR A 268 -71.96 -97.80 -43.99
N ASP A 269 -72.69 -96.89 -44.64
CA ASP A 269 -73.77 -97.23 -45.58
C ASP A 269 -73.24 -98.08 -46.76
N ALA A 270 -72.06 -97.75 -47.29
CA ALA A 270 -71.39 -98.52 -48.34
C ALA A 270 -70.93 -99.91 -47.87
N ALA A 271 -70.44 -100.03 -46.63
CA ALA A 271 -70.08 -101.31 -46.03
C ALA A 271 -71.32 -102.20 -45.85
N GLU A 272 -72.43 -101.65 -45.33
CA GLU A 272 -73.70 -102.37 -45.23
C GLU A 272 -74.23 -102.81 -46.60
N MET A 273 -74.17 -101.94 -47.61
CA MET A 273 -74.52 -102.29 -48.99
C MET A 273 -73.65 -103.41 -49.55
N SER A 274 -72.33 -103.33 -49.35
CA SER A 274 -71.40 -104.38 -49.78
C SER A 274 -71.69 -105.71 -49.09
N GLN A 275 -72.01 -105.69 -47.80
CA GLN A 275 -72.38 -106.88 -47.03
C GLN A 275 -73.72 -107.45 -47.50
N ARG A 276 -74.71 -106.60 -47.84
CA ARG A 276 -75.97 -107.02 -48.47
C ARG A 276 -75.72 -107.68 -49.83
N VAL A 277 -74.93 -107.08 -50.71
CA VAL A 277 -74.54 -107.66 -52.02
C VAL A 277 -73.83 -108.99 -51.84
N ASN A 278 -72.90 -109.10 -50.89
CA ASN A 278 -72.23 -110.36 -50.57
C ASN A 278 -73.22 -111.45 -50.11
N ASN A 279 -74.16 -111.11 -49.23
CA ASN A 279 -75.21 -112.04 -48.79
C ASN A 279 -76.12 -112.47 -49.94
N SER A 280 -76.55 -111.56 -50.82
CA SER A 280 -77.33 -111.89 -52.02
C SER A 280 -76.54 -112.76 -53.01
N THR A 281 -75.23 -112.54 -53.15
CA THR A 281 -74.35 -113.37 -54.00
C THR A 281 -74.19 -114.77 -53.40
N LEU A 282 -74.10 -114.89 -52.07
CA LEU A 282 -74.09 -116.18 -51.39
C LEU A 282 -75.42 -116.94 -51.54
N GLN A 283 -76.56 -116.26 -51.46
CA GLN A 283 -77.88 -116.85 -51.74
C GLN A 283 -78.00 -117.29 -53.21
N GLY A 284 -77.55 -116.47 -54.16
CA GLY A 284 -77.55 -116.82 -55.58
C GLY A 284 -76.55 -117.92 -55.97
N LYS A 285 -75.56 -118.23 -55.12
CA LYS A 285 -74.64 -119.37 -55.30
C LYS A 285 -75.21 -120.69 -54.76
N THR A 286 -76.33 -120.64 -54.05
CA THR A 286 -77.05 -121.80 -53.49
C THR A 286 -78.32 -122.17 -54.26
N GLU A 287 -78.63 -121.47 -55.35
CA GLU A 287 -79.61 -121.89 -56.38
C GLU A 287 -78.89 -122.58 -57.55
#